data_AF-A0A1B0ALD8-F1
#
_entry.id   AF-A0A1B0ALD8-F1
#
_cell.length_a   1.000
_cell.length_b   1.000
_cell.length_c   1.000
_cell.angle_alpha   90.00
_cell.angle_beta   90.00
_cell.angle_gamma   90.00
#
_symmetry.space_group_name_H-M   'P 1'
#
loop_
_entity.id
_entity.type
_entity.pdbx_description
1 polymer ?
#
loop_
_entity_poly.entity_id
_entity_poly.type
_entity_poly.pdbx_seq_one_letter_code
_entity_poly.pdbx_strand_id
1 'polypeptide(L)'
;MGALKQAIKMGRTVFVDLLGAILEKTSSWNLDLCMLLLPEIFELLQSQHKFHYTRACDTLRVILSNFLPIIQDNLDPWVNGLGVDVTREERHRKCLECQRWLLQIRNLPESNHFGTTTLTQLQNMIVNI
;
A
#
# COMPACT_ATOMS: atom_id res chain seq x y z
N MET A 1 -8.33 -6.45 -11.27
CA MET A 1 -8.48 -7.03 -9.92
C MET A 1 -8.45 -8.56 -9.89
N GLY A 2 -9.20 -9.27 -10.75
CA GLY A 2 -9.25 -10.75 -10.73
C GLY A 2 -7.90 -11.45 -10.86
N ALA A 3 -7.07 -11.02 -11.81
CA ALA A 3 -5.72 -11.57 -12.03
C ALA A 3 -4.80 -11.41 -10.80
N LEU A 4 -4.83 -10.25 -10.13
CA LEU A 4 -4.01 -9.98 -8.95
C LEU A 4 -4.42 -10.86 -7.76
N LYS A 5 -5.72 -10.99 -7.51
CA LYS A 5 -6.25 -11.90 -6.47
C LYS A 5 -5.87 -13.35 -6.76
N GLN A 6 -5.85 -13.74 -8.04
CA GLN A 6 -5.43 -15.09 -8.43
C GLN A 6 -3.92 -15.29 -8.26
N ALA A 7 -3.10 -14.29 -8.56
CA ALA A 7 -1.66 -14.35 -8.37
C ALA A 7 -1.28 -14.51 -6.89
N ILE A 8 -1.96 -13.78 -5.98
CA ILE A 8 -1.79 -13.95 -4.52
C ILE A 8 -2.05 -15.41 -4.11
N LYS A 9 -3.10 -16.04 -4.67
CA LYS A 9 -3.43 -17.45 -4.40
C LYS A 9 -2.44 -18.45 -5.00
N MET A 10 -1.81 -18.10 -6.12
CA MET A 10 -0.85 -18.99 -6.82
C MET A 10 0.52 -19.02 -6.14
N GLY A 11 0.89 -17.95 -5.42
CA GLY A 11 2.08 -17.91 -4.59
C GLY A 11 2.87 -16.61 -4.73
N ARG A 12 3.79 -16.41 -3.78
CA ARG A 12 4.52 -15.15 -3.60
C ARG A 12 5.39 -14.78 -4.81
N THR A 13 6.06 -15.73 -5.45
CA THR A 13 6.91 -15.44 -6.63
C THR A 13 6.10 -14.88 -7.80
N VAL A 14 4.98 -15.54 -8.15
CA VAL A 14 4.08 -15.10 -9.23
C VAL A 14 3.51 -13.71 -8.94
N PHE A 15 3.15 -13.45 -7.69
CA PHE A 15 2.66 -12.15 -7.27
C PHE A 15 3.72 -11.06 -7.40
N VAL A 16 4.97 -11.31 -6.99
CA VAL A 16 6.09 -10.35 -7.07
C VAL A 16 6.44 -10.03 -8.54
N ASP A 17 6.40 -11.02 -9.43
CA ASP A 17 6.61 -10.80 -10.86
C ASP A 17 5.47 -9.94 -11.46
N LEU A 18 4.22 -10.25 -11.10
CA LEU A 18 3.07 -9.44 -11.51
C LEU A 18 3.13 -8.02 -10.96
N LEU A 19 3.59 -7.83 -9.72
CA LEU A 19 3.84 -6.52 -9.13
C LEU A 19 4.79 -5.70 -10.00
N GLY A 20 5.87 -6.31 -10.50
CA GLY A 20 6.79 -5.67 -11.43
C GLY A 20 6.09 -5.13 -12.67
N ALA A 21 5.29 -5.97 -13.33
CA ALA A 21 4.56 -5.58 -14.54
C ALA A 21 3.52 -4.46 -14.28
N ILE A 22 2.80 -4.49 -13.15
CA ILE A 22 1.79 -3.44 -12.87
C ILE A 22 2.41 -2.11 -12.44
N LEU A 23 3.66 -2.12 -11.96
CA LEU A 23 4.40 -0.90 -11.62
C LEU A 23 4.80 -0.10 -12.87
N GLU A 24 4.94 -0.76 -14.02
CA GLU A 24 5.21 -0.08 -15.30
C GLU A 24 4.02 0.76 -15.78
N LYS A 25 2.81 0.48 -15.26
CA LYS A 25 1.58 1.21 -15.64
C LYS A 25 0.71 1.50 -14.42
N THR A 26 1.02 2.60 -13.76
CA THR A 26 0.32 3.07 -12.55
C THR A 26 -0.99 3.81 -12.83
N SER A 27 -1.26 4.16 -14.10
CA SER A 27 -2.44 4.96 -14.48
C SER A 27 -3.79 4.29 -14.19
N SER A 28 -3.82 2.97 -13.99
CA SER A 28 -5.02 2.19 -13.67
C SER A 28 -5.21 1.93 -12.17
N TRP A 29 -4.31 2.44 -11.33
CA TRP A 29 -4.34 2.20 -9.90
C TRP A 29 -5.47 3.01 -9.25
N ASN A 30 -6.05 2.45 -8.19
CA ASN A 30 -7.12 3.06 -7.42
C ASN A 30 -7.08 2.53 -5.97
N LEU A 31 -7.95 3.06 -5.10
CA LEU A 31 -8.00 2.66 -3.68
C LEU A 31 -8.28 1.16 -3.48
N ASP A 32 -9.05 0.52 -4.37
CA ASP A 32 -9.28 -0.93 -4.31
C ASP A 32 -7.99 -1.72 -4.53
N LEU A 33 -7.13 -1.23 -5.41
CA LEU A 33 -5.81 -1.80 -5.62
C LEU A 33 -4.90 -1.56 -4.41
N CYS A 34 -4.89 -0.36 -3.83
CA CYS A 34 -4.13 -0.08 -2.60
C CYS A 34 -4.54 -1.00 -1.45
N MET A 35 -5.84 -1.18 -1.20
CA MET A 35 -6.33 -2.12 -0.17
C MET A 35 -5.89 -3.55 -0.41
N LEU A 36 -5.81 -3.98 -1.68
CA LEU A 36 -5.37 -5.33 -2.01
C LEU A 36 -3.85 -5.49 -1.89
N LEU A 37 -3.08 -4.46 -2.22
CA LEU A 37 -1.62 -4.52 -2.27
C LEU A 37 -0.96 -4.28 -0.91
N LEU A 38 -1.49 -3.39 -0.08
CA LEU A 38 -0.89 -3.01 1.21
C LEU A 38 -0.66 -4.20 2.17
N PRO A 39 -1.60 -5.16 2.36
CA PRO A 39 -1.36 -6.36 3.15
C PRO A 39 -0.20 -7.20 2.59
N GLU A 40 -0.16 -7.38 1.27
CA GLU A 40 0.89 -8.19 0.63
C GLU A 40 2.25 -7.49 0.71
N ILE A 41 2.29 -6.16 0.57
CA ILE A 41 3.50 -5.36 0.75
C ILE A 41 4.04 -5.52 2.18
N PHE A 42 3.17 -5.49 3.19
CA PHE A 42 3.55 -5.70 4.59
C PHE A 42 4.24 -7.07 4.79
N GLU A 43 3.71 -8.13 4.18
CA GLU A 43 4.33 -9.46 4.21
C GLU A 43 5.66 -9.51 3.43
N LEU A 44 5.73 -8.88 2.25
CA LEU A 44 6.94 -8.86 1.42
C LEU A 44 8.08 -8.05 2.05
N LEU A 45 7.78 -6.99 2.81
CA LEU A 45 8.78 -6.22 3.56
C LEU A 45 9.46 -7.04 4.66
N GLN A 46 8.79 -8.09 5.15
CA GLN A 46 9.33 -9.01 6.17
C GLN A 46 10.02 -10.23 5.54
N SER A 47 10.02 -10.35 4.21
CA SER A 47 10.62 -11.46 3.49
C SER A 47 12.15 -11.47 3.61
N GLN A 48 12.73 -12.66 3.75
CA GLN A 48 14.19 -12.86 3.69
C GLN A 48 14.77 -12.71 2.27
N HIS A 49 13.93 -12.63 1.24
CA HIS A 49 14.39 -12.46 -0.14
C HIS A 49 14.52 -10.98 -0.50
N LYS A 50 15.73 -10.55 -0.86
CA LYS A 50 16.03 -9.17 -1.28
C LYS A 50 15.09 -8.66 -2.36
N PHE A 51 14.80 -9.50 -3.35
CA PHE A 51 13.95 -9.13 -4.48
C PHE A 51 12.51 -8.80 -4.04
N HIS A 52 11.95 -9.56 -3.10
CA HIS A 52 10.64 -9.30 -2.53
C HIS A 52 10.63 -7.95 -1.80
N TYR A 53 11.66 -7.71 -0.97
CA TYR A 53 11.80 -6.48 -0.22
C TYR A 53 11.90 -5.25 -1.13
N THR A 54 12.80 -5.28 -2.13
CA THR A 54 12.95 -4.19 -3.09
C THR A 54 11.64 -3.93 -3.84
N ARG A 55 10.97 -5.00 -4.33
CA ARG A 55 9.69 -4.85 -5.02
C ARG A 55 8.60 -4.25 -4.13
N ALA A 56 8.56 -4.63 -2.85
CA ALA A 56 7.62 -4.09 -1.89
C ALA A 56 7.88 -2.60 -1.64
N CYS A 57 9.14 -2.18 -1.47
CA CYS A 57 9.52 -0.78 -1.33
C CYS A 57 9.16 0.06 -2.57
N ASP A 58 9.42 -0.44 -3.78
CA ASP A 58 9.05 0.24 -5.03
C ASP A 58 7.54 0.42 -5.14
N THR A 59 6.79 -0.63 -4.79
CA THR A 59 5.32 -0.59 -4.79
C THR A 59 4.79 0.37 -3.74
N LEU A 60 5.32 0.32 -2.52
CA LEU A 60 4.94 1.23 -1.43
C LEU A 60 5.21 2.68 -1.80
N ARG A 61 6.35 2.99 -2.44
CA ARG A 61 6.68 4.33 -2.91
C ARG A 61 5.61 4.88 -3.85
N VAL A 62 5.16 4.09 -4.82
CA VAL A 62 4.08 4.49 -5.75
C VAL A 62 2.77 4.75 -5.00
N ILE A 63 2.42 3.88 -4.04
CA ILE A 63 1.21 4.08 -3.22
C ILE A 63 1.31 5.39 -2.44
N LEU A 64 2.42 5.63 -1.76
CA LEU A 64 2.60 6.83 -0.94
C LEU A 64 2.60 8.10 -1.80
N SER A 65 3.30 8.12 -2.93
CA SER A 65 3.35 9.31 -3.79
C SER A 65 2.00 9.68 -4.40
N ASN A 66 1.17 8.70 -4.74
CA ASN A 66 -0.06 8.95 -5.51
C ASN A 66 -1.34 8.94 -4.63
N PHE A 67 -1.36 8.15 -3.56
CA PHE A 67 -2.57 7.86 -2.80
C PHE A 67 -2.51 8.33 -1.35
N LEU A 68 -1.33 8.62 -0.77
CA LEU A 68 -1.26 9.15 0.60
C LEU A 68 -2.05 10.47 0.75
N PRO A 69 -1.93 11.48 -0.15
CA PRO A 69 -2.73 12.70 -0.04
C PRO A 69 -4.24 12.42 -0.12
N ILE A 70 -4.64 11.51 -1.02
CA ILE A 70 -6.04 11.10 -1.18
C ILE A 70 -6.55 10.43 0.10
N ILE A 71 -5.76 9.57 0.73
CA ILE A 71 -6.12 8.91 1.98
C ILE A 71 -6.31 9.95 3.09
N GLN A 72 -5.37 10.90 3.24
CA GLN A 72 -5.45 11.97 4.24
C GLN A 72 -6.68 12.85 4.04
N ASP A 73 -6.92 13.35 2.82
CA ASP A 73 -8.04 14.24 2.52
C ASP A 73 -9.41 13.59 2.81
N ASN A 74 -9.54 12.29 2.57
CA ASN A 74 -10.80 11.57 2.79
C ASN A 74 -10.98 11.11 4.24
N LEU A 75 -9.93 11.17 5.07
CA LEU A 75 -10.01 10.89 6.50
C LEU A 75 -10.19 12.15 7.35
N ASP A 76 -9.99 13.35 6.78
CA ASP A 76 -10.21 14.61 7.48
C ASP A 76 -11.68 14.73 7.95
N PRO A 77 -11.93 14.80 9.27
CA PRO A 77 -13.27 14.96 9.82
C PRO A 77 -14.00 16.22 9.33
N TRP A 78 -13.27 17.27 8.96
CA TRP A 78 -13.84 18.52 8.47
C TRP A 78 -14.36 18.43 7.04
N VAL A 79 -13.82 17.51 6.24
CA VAL A 79 -14.26 17.26 4.85
C VAL A 79 -15.48 16.33 4.83
N ASN A 80 -15.66 15.51 5.86
CA ASN A 80 -16.72 14.49 5.96
C ASN A 80 -18.00 15.05 6.63
N GLY A 81 -18.66 15.97 5.94
CA GLY A 81 -19.99 16.46 6.32
C GLY A 81 -21.09 15.39 6.20
N LEU A 82 -22.01 15.36 7.17
CA LEU A 82 -23.17 14.46 7.27
C LEU A 82 -23.98 14.43 5.96
N GLY A 83 -24.02 13.26 5.30
CA GLY A 83 -24.84 13.01 4.12
C GLY A 83 -24.96 11.52 3.82
N VAL A 84 -26.10 11.12 3.23
CA VAL A 84 -26.41 9.73 2.84
C VAL A 84 -25.74 9.40 1.50
N ASP A 85 -24.40 9.51 1.43
CA ASP A 85 -23.64 9.18 0.22
C ASP A 85 -22.80 7.93 0.46
N VAL A 86 -23.39 6.78 0.10
CA VAL A 86 -22.76 5.45 0.17
C VAL A 86 -21.41 5.41 -0.57
N THR A 87 -21.24 6.23 -1.62
CA THR A 87 -19.98 6.27 -2.38
C THR A 87 -18.87 6.96 -1.59
N ARG A 88 -19.22 7.98 -0.81
CA ARG A 88 -18.28 8.65 0.11
C ARG A 88 -17.97 7.78 1.31
N GLU A 89 -18.97 7.14 1.90
CA GLU A 89 -18.78 6.20 3.01
C GLU A 89 -17.87 5.04 2.62
N GLU A 90 -18.10 4.46 1.43
CA GLU A 90 -17.26 3.38 0.92
C GLU A 90 -15.83 3.87 0.67
N ARG A 91 -15.64 5.07 0.09
CA ARG A 91 -14.31 5.64 -0.10
C ARG A 91 -13.59 5.88 1.24
N HIS A 92 -14.29 6.44 2.21
CA HIS A 92 -13.76 6.68 3.55
C HIS A 92 -13.33 5.36 4.20
N ARG A 93 -14.17 4.31 4.13
CA ARG A 93 -13.85 2.97 4.60
C ARG A 93 -12.58 2.40 3.95
N LYS A 94 -12.42 2.57 2.63
CA LYS A 94 -11.21 2.14 1.91
C LYS A 94 -9.97 2.91 2.40
N CYS A 95 -10.08 4.22 2.58
CA CYS A 95 -8.98 5.04 3.10
C CYS A 95 -8.61 4.64 4.54
N LEU A 96 -9.58 4.32 5.39
CA LEU A 96 -9.36 3.84 6.77
C LEU A 96 -8.58 2.51 6.78
N GLU A 97 -8.96 1.57 5.91
CA GLU A 97 -8.24 0.30 5.78
C GLU A 97 -6.82 0.50 5.24
N CYS A 98 -6.64 1.37 4.24
CA CYS A 98 -5.31 1.73 3.75
C CYS A 98 -4.45 2.37 4.86
N GLN A 99 -5.01 3.31 5.63
CA GLN A 99 -4.32 3.94 6.76
C GLN A 99 -3.90 2.90 7.80
N ARG A 100 -4.78 1.97 8.16
CA ARG A 100 -4.46 0.89 9.09
C ARG A 100 -3.22 0.11 8.64
N TRP A 101 -3.17 -0.31 7.38
CA TRP A 101 -2.00 -1.03 6.86
C TRP A 101 -0.74 -0.17 6.78
N LEU A 102 -0.86 1.09 6.38
CA LEU A 102 0.27 2.02 6.37
C LEU A 102 0.86 2.22 7.77
N LEU A 103 0.01 2.30 8.80
CA LEU A 103 0.47 2.35 10.20
C LEU A 103 1.15 1.05 10.64
N GLN A 104 0.68 -0.12 10.19
CA GLN A 104 1.38 -1.40 10.44
C GLN A 104 2.77 -1.39 9.79
N ILE A 105 2.88 -0.95 8.53
CA ILE A 105 4.15 -0.83 7.80
C ILE A 105 5.09 0.17 8.47
N ARG A 106 4.57 1.30 8.97
CA ARG A 106 5.34 2.30 9.72
C ARG A 106 6.00 1.70 10.97
N ASN A 107 5.30 0.78 11.63
CA ASN A 107 5.76 0.18 12.88
C ASN A 107 6.61 -1.08 12.64
N LEU A 108 6.87 -1.48 11.39
CA LEU A 108 7.75 -2.61 11.11
C LEU A 108 9.17 -2.31 11.61
N PRO A 109 9.84 -3.29 12.26
CA PRO A 109 11.22 -3.15 12.67
C PRO A 109 12.12 -3.03 11.44
N GLU A 110 13.26 -2.36 11.60
CA GLU A 110 14.25 -2.30 10.53
C GLU A 110 14.71 -3.71 10.15
N SER A 111 14.64 -4.02 8.86
CA SER A 111 15.11 -5.29 8.33
C SER A 111 16.64 -5.30 8.32
N ASN A 112 17.27 -6.08 9.20
CA ASN A 112 18.73 -6.22 9.30
C ASN A 112 19.42 -6.77 8.02
N HIS A 113 18.66 -7.19 7.01
CA HIS A 113 19.16 -7.94 5.86
C HIS A 113 19.43 -7.08 4.61
N PHE A 114 18.67 -6.00 4.42
CA PHE A 114 18.72 -5.16 3.22
C PHE A 114 18.71 -3.69 3.63
N GLY A 115 19.58 -2.87 3.01
CA GLY A 115 19.89 -1.51 3.43
C GLY A 115 18.68 -0.73 3.96
N THR A 116 18.76 -0.35 5.24
CA THR A 116 17.67 0.16 6.07
C THR A 116 17.09 1.49 5.57
N THR A 117 17.88 2.28 4.84
CA THR A 117 17.54 3.66 4.45
C THR A 117 16.29 3.78 3.57
N THR A 118 15.97 2.78 2.73
CA THR A 118 14.83 2.91 1.81
C THR A 118 13.50 2.78 2.55
N LEU A 119 13.35 1.79 3.42
CA LEU A 119 12.12 1.64 4.20
C LEU A 119 11.96 2.78 5.21
N THR A 120 13.02 3.18 5.90
CA THR A 120 12.96 4.32 6.84
C THR A 120 12.47 5.60 6.14
N GLN A 121 12.94 5.89 4.92
CA GLN A 121 12.43 7.01 4.13
C GLN A 121 10.94 6.91 3.84
N LEU A 122 10.45 5.71 3.47
CA LEU A 122 9.04 5.49 3.20
C LEU A 122 8.20 5.60 4.49
N GLN A 123 8.68 5.06 5.61
CA GLN A 123 8.03 5.16 6.92
C GLN A 123 7.92 6.63 7.39
N ASN A 124 8.93 7.46 7.11
CA ASN A 124 8.89 8.90 7.41
C ASN A 124 7.79 9.64 6.63
N MET A 125 7.44 9.20 5.42
CA MET A 125 6.31 9.77 4.69
C MET A 125 4.96 9.47 5.36
N ILE A 126 4.85 8.33 6.06
CA ILE A 126 3.64 7.89 6.76
C ILE A 126 3.43 8.65 8.09
N VAL A 127 4.42 9.42 8.57
CA VAL A 127 4.33 10.15 9.85
C VAL A 127 3.15 11.14 9.89
N ASN A 128 2.72 11.63 8.72
CA ASN A 128 1.60 12.57 8.61
C ASN A 128 0.23 11.90 8.43
N ILE A 129 0.11 10.58 8.60
CA ILE A 129 -1.16 9.84 8.43
C ILE A 129 -1.94 9.69 9.72
#